data_AF-A0A3D8INE1-F1
#
_entry.id   AF-A0A3D8INE1-F1
#
_cell.length_a   1.000
_cell.length_b   1.000
_cell.length_c   1.000
_cell.angle_alpha   90.00
_cell.angle_beta   90.00
_cell.angle_gamma   90.00
#
_symmetry.space_group_name_H-M   'P 1'
#
loop_
_entity.id
_entity.type
_entity.pdbx_description
1 polymer ?
#
loop_
_entity_poly.entity_id
_entity_poly.type
_entity_poly.pdbx_seq_one_letter_code
_entity_poly.pdbx_strand_id
1 'polypeptide(L)'
;MNSISKFNANIAKIESLKISFYEKDIIRSAYYNHLNNIPLTQGANNLLKRHSIRFYNGNIIISIQQNKIEERKKRYKRSDFTKDSYKQVENQKNNVVYSRDYAAQKIAPTNPKHSQILASILHDSHTLYAESMELLHRCESLLNKCFTQHELSYSMIQNIIVKANEGLQNSINALNTFLNPFLEFFDGLDSNTQGEILQRTQVFLAKIQTYKNLNAKLCLELSSIQAGRVLKKEKDFTQYLQATIKELNAYTNDP
;
A
#
# COMPACT_ATOMS: atom_id res chain seq x y z
N MET A 1 -7.64 31.72 -9.39
CA MET A 1 -8.81 31.17 -8.65
C MET A 1 -8.83 29.65 -8.75
N ASN A 2 -8.30 29.02 -7.70
CA ASN A 2 -8.55 27.70 -7.12
C ASN A 2 -8.43 26.44 -8.00
N SER A 3 -7.19 25.94 -8.17
CA SER A 3 -6.94 24.51 -8.44
C SER A 3 -7.63 23.60 -7.41
N ILE A 4 -7.68 24.05 -6.16
CA ILE A 4 -8.36 23.37 -5.04
C ILE A 4 -9.88 23.32 -5.23
N SER A 5 -10.52 24.37 -5.76
CA SER A 5 -11.99 24.36 -5.96
C SER A 5 -12.37 23.47 -7.14
N LYS A 6 -11.55 23.43 -8.20
CA LYS A 6 -11.73 22.50 -9.32
C LYS A 6 -11.54 21.06 -8.87
N PHE A 7 -10.54 20.80 -8.04
CA PHE A 7 -10.30 19.50 -7.45
C PHE A 7 -11.49 19.03 -6.61
N ASN A 8 -11.94 19.85 -5.66
CA ASN A 8 -13.09 19.54 -4.80
C ASN A 8 -14.39 19.35 -5.60
N ALA A 9 -14.60 20.15 -6.65
CA ALA A 9 -15.76 19.99 -7.53
C ALA A 9 -15.73 18.65 -8.29
N ASN A 10 -14.54 18.17 -8.68
CA ASN A 10 -14.40 16.88 -9.35
C ASN A 10 -14.56 15.70 -8.37
N ILE A 11 -14.08 15.81 -7.13
CA ILE A 11 -14.38 14.80 -6.09
C ILE A 11 -15.88 14.74 -5.79
N ALA A 12 -16.57 15.89 -5.68
CA ALA A 12 -18.02 15.93 -5.48
C ALA A 12 -18.81 15.26 -6.63
N LYS A 13 -18.30 15.33 -7.87
CA LYS A 13 -18.89 14.59 -9.01
C LYS A 13 -18.76 13.07 -8.84
N ILE A 14 -17.70 12.58 -8.21
CA ILE A 14 -17.53 11.15 -7.91
C ILE A 14 -18.48 10.74 -6.77
N GLU A 15 -18.59 11.56 -5.73
CA GLU A 15 -19.50 11.29 -4.61
C GLU A 15 -20.96 11.20 -5.03
N SER A 16 -21.37 12.01 -6.00
CA SER A 16 -22.76 12.03 -6.49
C SER A 16 -23.14 10.83 -7.37
N LEU A 17 -22.19 9.97 -7.74
CA LEU A 17 -22.47 8.74 -8.49
C LEU A 17 -23.25 7.74 -7.60
N LYS A 18 -24.34 7.18 -8.14
CA LYS A 18 -25.12 6.10 -7.50
C LYS A 18 -24.48 4.73 -7.76
N ILE A 19 -23.28 4.54 -7.24
CA ILE A 19 -22.46 3.34 -7.39
C ILE A 19 -21.88 2.92 -6.03
N SER A 20 -21.30 1.72 -5.93
CA SER A 20 -20.76 1.23 -4.66
C SER A 20 -19.60 2.08 -4.16
N PHE A 21 -19.37 2.08 -2.84
CA PHE A 21 -18.25 2.79 -2.22
C PHE A 21 -16.90 2.40 -2.84
N TYR A 22 -16.70 1.09 -3.04
CA TYR A 22 -15.51 0.55 -3.68
C TYR A 22 -15.28 1.07 -5.10
N GLU A 23 -16.35 1.18 -5.91
CA GLU A 23 -16.23 1.72 -7.27
C GLU A 23 -15.93 3.23 -7.27
N LYS A 24 -16.42 3.98 -6.28
CA LYS A 24 -16.04 5.39 -6.09
C LYS A 24 -14.56 5.52 -5.76
N ASP A 25 -14.03 4.68 -4.87
CA ASP A 25 -12.61 4.67 -4.53
C ASP A 25 -11.73 4.42 -5.76
N ILE A 26 -12.12 3.47 -6.60
CA ILE A 26 -11.42 3.19 -7.87
C ILE A 26 -11.49 4.40 -8.82
N ILE A 27 -12.62 5.09 -8.92
CA ILE A 27 -12.74 6.28 -9.77
C ILE A 27 -11.93 7.45 -9.21
N ARG A 28 -11.87 7.63 -7.89
CA ARG A 28 -11.00 8.63 -7.26
C ARG A 28 -9.55 8.32 -7.58
N SER A 29 -9.10 7.08 -7.33
CA SER A 29 -7.75 6.63 -7.69
C SER A 29 -7.44 6.86 -9.17
N ALA A 30 -8.38 6.54 -10.07
CA ALA A 30 -8.21 6.77 -11.49
C ALA A 30 -8.12 8.26 -11.86
N TYR A 31 -8.88 9.13 -11.18
CA TYR A 31 -8.81 10.57 -11.39
C TYR A 31 -7.48 11.16 -10.89
N TYR A 32 -6.98 10.71 -9.74
CA TYR A 32 -5.63 11.07 -9.26
C TYR A 32 -4.54 10.59 -10.23
N ASN A 33 -4.67 9.37 -10.75
CA ASN A 33 -3.74 8.83 -11.73
C ASN A 33 -3.74 9.67 -13.01
N HIS A 34 -4.92 10.11 -13.49
CA HIS A 34 -5.00 11.00 -14.65
C HIS A 34 -4.32 12.35 -14.42
N LEU A 35 -4.48 12.96 -13.24
CA LEU A 35 -3.81 14.22 -12.91
C LEU A 35 -2.28 14.10 -12.92
N ASN A 36 -1.76 12.92 -12.61
CA ASN A 36 -0.34 12.61 -12.54
C ASN A 36 0.19 11.89 -13.79
N ASN A 37 -0.59 11.80 -14.87
CA ASN A 37 -0.25 11.06 -16.10
C ASN A 37 0.12 9.57 -15.87
N ILE A 38 -0.41 8.97 -14.81
CA ILE A 38 -0.23 7.55 -14.48
C ILE A 38 -1.23 6.71 -15.31
N PRO A 39 -0.78 5.65 -16.01
CA PRO A 39 -1.66 4.76 -16.75
C PRO A 39 -2.73 4.12 -15.86
N LEU A 40 -3.95 4.03 -16.37
CA LEU A 40 -5.06 3.40 -15.66
C LEU A 40 -5.03 1.89 -15.87
N THR A 41 -5.30 1.13 -14.80
CA THR A 41 -5.46 -0.32 -14.90
C THR A 41 -6.65 -0.68 -15.80
N GLN A 42 -6.65 -1.88 -16.37
CA GLN A 42 -7.74 -2.35 -17.23
C GLN A 42 -9.08 -2.38 -16.47
N GLY A 43 -9.07 -2.74 -15.19
CA GLY A 43 -10.23 -2.69 -14.30
C GLY A 43 -10.79 -1.27 -14.15
N ALA A 44 -9.93 -0.29 -13.87
CA ALA A 44 -10.33 1.11 -13.78
C ALA A 44 -10.86 1.65 -15.12
N ASN A 45 -10.22 1.32 -16.24
CA ASN A 45 -10.68 1.71 -17.58
C ASN A 45 -12.05 1.11 -17.93
N ASN A 46 -12.30 -0.16 -17.58
CA ASN A 46 -13.59 -0.81 -17.79
C ASN A 46 -14.69 -0.17 -16.93
N LEU A 47 -14.35 0.18 -15.69
CA LEU A 47 -15.25 0.85 -14.76
C LEU A 47 -15.62 2.28 -15.25
N LEU A 48 -14.63 3.06 -15.69
CA LEU A 48 -14.86 4.40 -16.24
C LEU A 48 -15.71 4.33 -17.52
N LYS A 49 -15.47 3.36 -18.41
CA LYS A 49 -16.30 3.11 -19.58
C LYS A 49 -17.74 2.76 -19.20
N ARG A 50 -17.92 1.87 -18.21
CA ARG A 50 -19.24 1.44 -17.71
C ARG A 50 -20.06 2.63 -17.21
N HIS A 51 -19.44 3.57 -16.51
CA HIS A 51 -20.10 4.77 -16.00
C HIS A 51 -20.00 6.00 -16.92
N SER A 52 -19.50 5.82 -18.16
CA SER A 52 -19.37 6.90 -19.15
C SER A 52 -18.58 8.12 -18.64
N ILE A 53 -17.54 7.85 -17.84
CA ILE A 53 -16.64 8.82 -17.24
C ILE A 53 -15.38 8.95 -18.10
N ARG A 54 -14.97 10.19 -18.37
CA ARG A 54 -13.71 10.50 -19.04
C ARG A 54 -12.99 11.60 -18.29
N PHE A 55 -11.67 11.57 -18.34
CA PHE A 55 -10.83 12.63 -17.81
C PHE A 55 -10.21 13.44 -18.94
N TYR A 56 -10.28 14.77 -18.85
CA TYR A 56 -9.75 15.66 -19.86
C TYR A 56 -9.27 16.97 -19.22
N ASN A 57 -8.01 17.32 -19.46
CA ASN A 57 -7.36 18.53 -18.90
C ASN A 57 -7.60 18.69 -17.39
N GLY A 58 -7.48 17.59 -16.63
CA GLY A 58 -7.71 17.59 -15.18
C GLY A 58 -9.17 17.78 -14.74
N ASN A 59 -10.13 17.54 -15.63
CA ASN A 59 -11.57 17.55 -15.30
C ASN A 59 -12.20 16.18 -15.49
N ILE A 60 -13.20 15.89 -14.63
CA ILE A 60 -14.08 14.72 -14.80
C ILE A 60 -15.29 15.13 -15.64
N ILE A 61 -15.44 14.44 -16.77
CA ILE A 61 -16.58 14.54 -17.68
C ILE A 61 -17.41 13.27 -17.51
N ILE A 62 -18.61 13.43 -16.95
CA ILE A 62 -19.58 12.34 -16.80
C ILE A 62 -20.63 12.55 -17.87
N SER A 63 -20.57 11.73 -18.92
CA SER A 63 -21.62 11.76 -19.95
C SER A 63 -22.81 10.95 -19.46
N ILE A 64 -23.70 11.60 -18.71
CA ILE A 64 -25.01 11.03 -18.38
C ILE A 64 -25.71 10.76 -19.72
N GLN A 65 -26.20 9.54 -19.92
CA GLN A 65 -26.90 9.14 -21.15
C GLN A 65 -28.11 10.03 -21.50
N GLN A 66 -28.55 10.91 -20.59
CA GLN A 66 -29.65 11.84 -20.80
C GLN A 66 -29.33 13.07 -21.68
N ASN A 67 -28.05 13.42 -21.92
CA ASN A 67 -27.70 14.62 -22.71
C ASN A 67 -27.11 14.34 -24.10
N LYS A 68 -27.19 13.10 -24.60
CA LYS A 68 -26.66 12.74 -25.93
C LYS A 68 -27.39 13.40 -27.12
N ILE A 69 -28.58 13.97 -26.91
CA ILE A 69 -29.36 14.60 -27.98
C ILE A 69 -29.05 16.10 -28.12
N GLU A 70 -28.71 16.81 -27.04
CA GLU A 70 -28.49 18.26 -27.09
C GLU A 70 -27.05 18.67 -27.45
N GLU A 71 -26.03 17.92 -27.00
CA GLU A 71 -24.63 18.25 -27.34
C GLU A 71 -24.25 17.92 -28.79
N ARG A 72 -24.94 16.95 -29.42
CA ARG A 72 -24.78 16.66 -30.85
C ARG A 72 -25.23 17.82 -31.74
N LYS A 73 -26.20 18.64 -31.32
CA LYS A 73 -26.64 19.84 -32.05
C LYS A 73 -25.66 21.01 -31.93
N LYS A 74 -24.84 21.07 -30.87
CA LYS A 74 -23.84 22.16 -30.68
C LYS A 74 -22.52 21.90 -31.42
N ARG A 75 -22.17 20.65 -31.74
CA ARG A 75 -20.94 20.32 -32.49
C ARG A 75 -21.04 20.48 -34.01
N TYR A 76 -22.26 20.59 -34.57
CA TYR A 76 -22.47 20.80 -36.02
C TYR A 76 -22.40 22.28 -36.47
N LYS A 77 -22.16 23.24 -35.58
CA LYS A 77 -22.05 24.67 -35.92
C LYS A 77 -20.62 25.25 -35.86
N ARG A 78 -19.59 24.42 -35.67
CA ARG A 78 -18.18 24.87 -35.55
C ARG A 78 -17.21 24.15 -36.48
N SER A 79 -17.70 23.39 -37.47
CA SER A 79 -16.86 22.62 -38.39
C SER A 79 -16.53 23.31 -39.72
N ASP A 80 -16.85 24.60 -39.89
CA ASP A 80 -16.61 25.32 -41.17
C ASP A 80 -15.53 26.40 -41.10
N PHE A 81 -14.71 26.43 -40.05
CA PHE A 81 -13.56 27.34 -39.99
C PHE A 81 -12.32 26.55 -39.54
N THR A 82 -11.26 26.60 -40.34
CA THR A 82 -9.94 25.91 -40.22
C THR A 82 -9.79 24.53 -40.88
N LYS A 83 -10.20 24.43 -42.15
CA LYS A 83 -9.29 23.83 -43.16
C LYS A 83 -8.17 24.84 -43.37
N ASP A 84 -6.91 24.45 -43.11
CA ASP A 84 -5.66 25.03 -43.66
C ASP A 84 -4.43 24.97 -42.71
N SER A 85 -4.49 24.30 -41.55
CA SER A 85 -3.31 24.24 -40.64
C SER A 85 -2.72 22.86 -40.37
N TYR A 86 -3.26 21.78 -40.95
CA TYR A 86 -2.70 20.42 -40.78
C TYR A 86 -2.04 19.94 -42.08
N LYS A 87 -0.97 20.62 -42.46
CA LYS A 87 0.09 20.09 -43.31
C LYS A 87 1.44 20.62 -42.81
N GLN A 88 1.82 20.16 -41.62
CA GLN A 88 3.21 20.07 -41.16
C GLN A 88 3.21 19.40 -39.78
N VAL A 89 4.20 18.54 -39.55
CA VAL A 89 4.40 17.65 -38.40
C VAL A 89 3.61 16.32 -38.46
N GLU A 90 3.51 15.75 -39.66
CA GLU A 90 3.61 14.30 -39.85
C GLU A 90 5.11 13.97 -39.81
N ASN A 91 5.62 13.60 -38.64
CA ASN A 91 6.74 12.67 -38.41
C ASN A 91 7.24 12.79 -36.96
N GLN A 92 7.31 11.65 -36.28
CA GLN A 92 7.91 11.37 -34.97
C GLN A 92 7.09 11.75 -33.71
N LYS A 93 6.46 10.74 -33.08
CA LYS A 93 6.88 10.18 -31.77
C LYS A 93 5.90 9.10 -31.25
N ASN A 94 6.22 7.87 -31.65
CA ASN A 94 6.13 6.59 -30.95
C ASN A 94 5.01 6.35 -29.91
N ASN A 95 4.15 5.38 -30.23
CA ASN A 95 3.60 4.43 -29.28
C ASN A 95 4.73 3.86 -28.41
N VAL A 96 4.86 4.32 -27.17
CA VAL A 96 5.72 3.67 -26.19
C VAL A 96 4.86 2.66 -25.45
N VAL A 97 4.82 1.45 -25.99
CA VAL A 97 4.71 0.26 -25.14
C VAL A 97 5.97 0.26 -24.30
N TYR A 98 5.85 0.39 -22.97
CA TYR A 98 6.99 0.33 -22.07
C TYR A 98 7.55 -1.10 -22.10
N SER A 99 8.41 -1.39 -23.07
CA SER A 99 9.30 -2.54 -22.99
C SER A 99 10.37 -2.24 -21.94
N ARG A 100 10.96 -3.31 -21.40
CA ARG A 100 12.07 -3.30 -20.43
C ARG A 100 13.22 -2.34 -20.83
N ASP A 101 13.35 -2.04 -22.12
CA ASP A 101 14.39 -1.17 -22.70
C ASP A 101 14.11 0.34 -22.54
N TYR A 102 12.87 0.78 -22.30
CA TYR A 102 12.55 2.20 -22.11
C TYR A 102 13.08 2.74 -20.75
N ALA A 103 13.17 1.88 -19.73
CA ALA A 103 13.81 2.21 -18.45
C ALA A 103 15.34 2.36 -18.61
N ALA A 104 15.95 1.54 -19.47
CA ALA A 104 17.39 1.56 -19.71
C ALA A 104 17.88 2.80 -20.50
N GLN A 105 17.01 3.44 -21.30
CA GLN A 105 17.42 4.55 -22.18
C GLN A 105 17.27 5.95 -21.57
N LYS A 106 16.57 6.10 -20.43
CA LYS A 106 16.37 7.42 -19.78
C LYS A 106 17.00 7.57 -18.40
N ILE A 107 17.55 6.50 -17.83
CA ILE A 107 18.25 6.54 -16.55
C ILE A 107 19.75 6.43 -16.86
N ALA A 108 20.36 7.53 -17.29
CA ALA A 108 21.78 7.68 -17.02
C ALA A 108 21.94 7.71 -15.48
N PRO A 109 22.85 6.93 -14.88
CA PRO A 109 22.95 6.81 -13.44
C PRO A 109 23.55 8.09 -12.87
N THR A 110 22.71 9.11 -12.67
CA THR A 110 23.10 10.33 -11.97
C THR A 110 22.74 10.17 -10.50
N ASN A 111 23.74 9.71 -9.74
CA ASN A 111 23.80 9.50 -8.29
C ASN A 111 23.38 8.11 -7.76
N PRO A 112 24.35 7.22 -7.44
CA PRO A 112 24.11 5.90 -6.87
C PRO A 112 23.67 5.92 -5.39
N LYS A 113 23.07 7.01 -4.90
CA LYS A 113 22.86 7.22 -3.44
C LYS A 113 21.48 6.83 -2.93
N HIS A 114 20.45 6.67 -3.77
CA HIS A 114 19.07 6.45 -3.29
C HIS A 114 18.54 5.03 -3.55
N SER A 115 19.04 4.30 -4.56
CA SER A 115 18.78 2.85 -4.72
C SER A 115 19.39 2.05 -3.56
N GLN A 116 20.48 2.58 -2.98
CA GLN A 116 21.06 2.11 -1.72
C GLN A 116 20.11 2.26 -0.53
N ILE A 117 19.19 3.23 -0.53
CA ILE A 117 18.25 3.44 0.58
C ILE A 117 17.23 2.31 0.61
N LEU A 118 16.61 1.97 -0.52
CA LEU A 118 15.65 0.86 -0.56
C LEU A 118 16.33 -0.49 -0.28
N ALA A 119 17.54 -0.70 -0.82
CA ALA A 119 18.32 -1.89 -0.54
C ALA A 119 18.70 -2.00 0.96
N SER A 120 19.10 -0.88 1.58
CA SER A 120 19.36 -0.81 3.03
C SER A 120 18.12 -1.13 3.84
N ILE A 121 16.97 -0.53 3.48
CA ILE A 121 15.71 -0.79 4.17
C ILE A 121 15.31 -2.27 4.09
N LEU A 122 15.44 -2.89 2.91
CA LEU A 122 15.17 -4.31 2.77
C LEU A 122 16.12 -5.14 3.64
N HIS A 123 17.41 -4.82 3.64
CA HIS A 123 18.40 -5.50 4.48
C HIS A 123 18.08 -5.37 5.98
N ASP A 124 17.77 -4.17 6.45
CA ASP A 124 17.40 -3.90 7.85
C ASP A 124 16.12 -4.63 8.22
N SER A 125 15.13 -4.66 7.31
CA SER A 125 13.87 -5.37 7.52
C SER A 125 14.05 -6.88 7.64
N HIS A 126 14.96 -7.46 6.85
CA HIS A 126 15.32 -8.87 6.93
C HIS A 126 16.08 -9.20 8.21
N THR A 127 16.94 -8.29 8.67
CA THR A 127 17.64 -8.42 9.96
C THR A 127 16.64 -8.40 11.11
N LEU A 128 15.72 -7.42 11.14
CA LEU A 128 14.65 -7.34 12.14
C LEU A 128 13.75 -8.57 12.13
N TYR A 129 13.43 -9.09 10.95
CA TYR A 129 12.66 -10.32 10.79
C TYR A 129 13.41 -11.52 11.40
N ALA A 130 14.70 -11.69 11.10
CA ALA A 130 15.50 -12.79 11.63
C ALA A 130 15.59 -12.76 13.16
N GLU A 131 15.85 -11.58 13.74
CA GLU A 131 15.88 -11.39 15.20
C GLU A 131 14.51 -11.70 15.83
N SER A 132 13.42 -11.28 15.19
CA SER A 132 12.06 -11.54 15.66
C SER A 132 11.71 -13.04 15.61
N MET A 133 12.16 -13.75 14.57
CA MET A 133 12.01 -15.21 14.47
C MET A 133 12.81 -15.95 15.55
N GLU A 134 14.02 -15.50 15.85
CA GLU A 134 14.81 -16.07 16.96
C GLU A 134 14.08 -15.91 18.31
N LEU A 135 13.47 -14.74 18.55
CA LEU A 135 12.65 -14.50 19.73
C LEU A 135 11.44 -15.44 19.77
N LEU A 136 10.74 -15.65 18.64
CA LEU A 136 9.60 -16.58 18.60
C LEU A 136 10.02 -18.01 18.97
N HIS A 137 11.10 -18.52 18.39
CA HIS A 137 11.61 -19.85 18.73
C HIS A 137 12.02 -19.97 20.21
N ARG A 138 12.60 -18.90 20.77
CA ARG A 138 12.91 -18.86 22.20
C ARG A 138 11.65 -18.88 23.05
N CYS A 139 10.61 -18.16 22.66
CA CYS A 139 9.33 -18.16 23.34
C CYS A 139 8.65 -19.54 23.27
N GLU A 140 8.72 -20.26 22.15
CA GLU A 140 8.25 -21.66 22.04
C GLU A 140 9.02 -22.60 22.97
N SER A 141 10.36 -22.46 23.03
CA SER A 141 11.19 -23.26 23.93
C SER A 141 10.84 -23.01 25.40
N LEU A 142 10.62 -21.75 25.77
CA LEU A 142 10.26 -21.36 27.14
C LEU A 142 8.84 -21.81 27.50
N LEU A 143 7.88 -21.68 26.58
CA LEU A 143 6.51 -22.14 26.76
C LEU A 143 6.48 -23.61 27.20
N ASN A 144 7.19 -24.47 26.47
CA ASN A 144 7.28 -25.90 26.78
C ASN A 144 8.01 -26.24 28.09
N LYS A 145 8.79 -25.30 28.63
CA LYS A 145 9.48 -25.45 29.93
C LYS A 145 8.65 -24.91 31.10
N CYS A 146 7.83 -23.90 30.86
CA CYS A 146 7.07 -23.20 31.89
C CYS A 146 5.68 -23.81 32.13
N PHE A 147 5.07 -24.43 31.12
CA PHE A 147 3.67 -24.85 31.16
C PHE A 147 3.47 -26.20 30.50
N THR A 148 2.46 -26.95 30.96
CA THR A 148 2.01 -28.18 30.30
C THR A 148 0.95 -27.92 29.23
N GLN A 149 0.83 -28.80 28.24
CA GLN A 149 -0.07 -28.62 27.09
C GLN A 149 -1.56 -28.49 27.46
N HIS A 150 -1.96 -28.97 28.64
CA HIS A 150 -3.36 -28.93 29.10
C HIS A 150 -3.72 -27.60 29.78
N GLU A 151 -2.74 -26.75 30.05
CA GLU A 151 -2.98 -25.47 30.71
C GLU A 151 -3.54 -24.44 29.73
N LEU A 152 -4.51 -23.64 30.19
CA LEU A 152 -5.08 -22.55 29.39
C LEU A 152 -3.98 -21.57 28.96
N SER A 153 -3.08 -21.23 29.87
CA SER A 153 -1.89 -20.39 29.61
C SER A 153 -1.06 -20.91 28.45
N TYR A 154 -0.87 -22.23 28.35
CA TYR A 154 -0.14 -22.85 27.24
C TYR A 154 -0.81 -22.55 25.90
N SER A 155 -2.11 -22.85 25.80
CA SER A 155 -2.88 -22.64 24.57
C SER A 155 -2.95 -21.16 24.14
N MET A 156 -3.07 -20.25 25.10
CA MET A 156 -3.13 -18.81 24.82
C MET A 156 -1.79 -18.27 24.33
N ILE A 157 -0.69 -18.68 24.96
CA ILE A 157 0.66 -18.27 24.54
C ILE A 157 1.00 -18.86 23.17
N GLN A 158 0.65 -20.13 22.93
CA GLN A 158 0.83 -20.74 21.62
C GLN A 158 0.07 -19.98 20.53
N ASN A 159 -1.16 -19.54 20.80
CA ASN A 159 -1.92 -18.71 19.87
C ASN A 159 -1.23 -17.36 19.58
N ILE A 160 -0.70 -16.70 20.62
CA ILE A 160 0.08 -15.46 20.48
C ILE A 160 1.29 -15.69 19.57
N ILE A 161 2.06 -16.76 19.79
CA ILE A 161 3.24 -17.11 18.99
C ILE A 161 2.85 -17.34 17.53
N VAL A 162 1.83 -18.15 17.27
CA VAL A 162 1.36 -18.46 15.90
C VAL A 162 0.93 -17.18 15.18
N LYS A 163 0.09 -16.34 15.81
CA LYS A 163 -0.38 -15.08 15.22
C LYS A 163 0.76 -14.10 14.97
N ALA A 164 1.70 -13.99 15.91
CA ALA A 164 2.85 -13.11 15.74
C ALA A 164 3.75 -13.57 14.58
N ASN A 165 3.95 -14.88 14.42
CA ASN A 165 4.67 -15.44 13.28
C ASN A 165 3.94 -15.14 11.97
N GLU A 166 2.65 -15.47 11.85
CA GLU A 166 1.86 -15.20 10.65
C GLU A 166 1.87 -13.70 10.28
N GLY A 167 1.65 -12.82 11.26
CA GLY A 167 1.68 -11.37 11.07
C GLY A 167 3.06 -10.85 10.61
N LEU A 168 4.14 -11.41 11.15
CA LEU A 168 5.51 -11.09 10.78
C LEU A 168 5.82 -11.55 9.34
N GLN A 169 5.48 -12.79 8.97
CA GLN A 169 5.63 -13.32 7.61
C GLN A 169 4.85 -12.48 6.59
N ASN A 170 3.60 -12.15 6.90
CA ASN A 170 2.76 -11.34 6.02
C ASN A 170 3.33 -9.94 5.83
N SER A 171 3.84 -9.32 6.90
CA SER A 171 4.40 -7.97 6.84
C SER A 171 5.70 -7.91 6.04
N ILE A 172 6.62 -8.86 6.23
CA ILE A 172 7.87 -8.90 5.46
C ILE A 172 7.61 -9.23 3.97
N ASN A 173 6.69 -10.14 3.69
CA ASN A 173 6.33 -10.49 2.32
C ASN A 173 5.65 -9.32 1.59
N ALA A 174 4.77 -8.59 2.28
CA ALA A 174 4.13 -7.39 1.75
C ALA A 174 5.16 -6.28 1.47
N LEU A 175 6.11 -6.07 2.38
CA LEU A 175 7.21 -5.10 2.20
C LEU A 175 8.06 -5.46 0.98
N ASN A 176 8.50 -6.71 0.86
CA ASN A 176 9.30 -7.19 -0.27
C ASN A 176 8.55 -7.04 -1.59
N THR A 177 7.28 -7.44 -1.62
CA THR A 177 6.43 -7.32 -2.82
C THR A 177 6.22 -5.86 -3.20
N PHE A 178 6.09 -4.97 -2.22
CA PHE A 178 5.91 -3.54 -2.45
C PHE A 178 7.19 -2.86 -2.96
N LEU A 179 8.36 -3.16 -2.38
CA LEU A 179 9.61 -2.48 -2.70
C LEU A 179 10.34 -3.03 -3.93
N ASN A 180 10.24 -4.33 -4.21
CA ASN A 180 10.95 -4.97 -5.30
C ASN A 180 10.81 -4.28 -6.66
N PRO A 181 9.61 -3.80 -7.07
CA PRO A 181 9.46 -3.07 -8.33
C PRO A 181 10.33 -1.82 -8.39
N PHE A 182 10.59 -1.14 -7.28
CA PHE A 182 11.23 0.17 -7.28
C PHE A 182 12.77 0.12 -7.20
N LEU A 183 13.36 -1.02 -6.87
CA LEU A 183 14.81 -1.13 -6.60
C LEU A 183 15.70 -0.59 -7.72
N GLU A 184 15.30 -0.80 -8.98
CA GLU A 184 16.12 -0.43 -10.15
C GLU A 184 15.89 1.01 -10.63
N PHE A 185 14.77 1.66 -10.28
CA PHE A 185 14.41 2.97 -10.83
C PHE A 185 13.97 4.00 -9.80
N PHE A 186 14.06 3.69 -8.50
CA PHE A 186 13.67 4.60 -7.41
C PHE A 186 14.31 5.99 -7.57
N ASP A 187 15.57 6.04 -7.97
CA ASP A 187 16.36 7.28 -8.14
C ASP A 187 15.84 8.16 -9.28
N GLY A 188 15.10 7.56 -10.23
CA GLY A 188 14.47 8.26 -11.35
C GLY A 188 13.05 8.75 -11.06
N LEU A 189 12.50 8.48 -9.88
CA LEU A 189 11.18 8.94 -9.47
C LEU A 189 11.20 10.40 -8.99
N ASP A 190 10.07 11.08 -9.09
CA ASP A 190 9.93 12.41 -8.48
C ASP A 190 9.93 12.32 -6.95
N SER A 191 10.33 13.40 -6.29
CA SER A 191 10.51 13.45 -4.83
C SER A 191 9.23 13.14 -4.04
N ASN A 192 8.04 13.45 -4.59
CA ASN A 192 6.79 13.17 -3.90
C ASN A 192 6.50 11.67 -3.93
N THR A 193 6.69 11.03 -5.07
CA THR A 193 6.54 9.57 -5.23
C THR A 193 7.57 8.82 -4.38
N GLN A 194 8.83 9.27 -4.35
CA GLN A 194 9.85 8.73 -3.45
C GLN A 194 9.41 8.85 -1.98
N GLY A 195 8.89 10.02 -1.58
CA GLY A 195 8.37 10.26 -0.23
C GLY A 195 7.22 9.32 0.15
N GLU A 196 6.27 9.10 -0.75
CA GLU A 196 5.15 8.18 -0.51
C GLU A 196 5.60 6.72 -0.38
N ILE A 197 6.52 6.28 -1.24
CA ILE A 197 7.11 4.93 -1.17
C ILE A 197 7.81 4.75 0.18
N LEU A 198 8.63 5.72 0.59
CA LEU A 198 9.33 5.67 1.87
C LEU A 198 8.36 5.71 3.06
N GLN A 199 7.31 6.52 3.01
CA GLN A 199 6.30 6.59 4.07
C GLN A 199 5.56 5.25 4.21
N ARG A 200 5.13 4.66 3.09
CA ARG A 200 4.44 3.36 3.11
C ARG A 200 5.36 2.22 3.55
N THR A 201 6.62 2.30 3.18
CA THR A 201 7.68 1.41 3.65
C THR A 201 7.85 1.49 5.17
N GLN A 202 7.85 2.70 5.74
CA GLN A 202 7.93 2.90 7.19
C GLN A 202 6.74 2.27 7.93
N VAL A 203 5.54 2.25 7.34
CA VAL A 203 4.38 1.56 7.93
C VAL A 203 4.64 0.06 8.07
N PHE A 204 5.18 -0.60 7.04
CA PHE A 204 5.52 -2.02 7.12
C PHE A 204 6.63 -2.29 8.14
N LEU A 205 7.68 -1.46 8.16
CA LEU A 205 8.76 -1.57 9.13
C LEU A 205 8.27 -1.40 10.57
N ALA A 206 7.37 -0.43 10.80
CA ALA A 206 6.77 -0.22 12.12
C ALA A 206 5.97 -1.45 12.57
N LYS A 207 5.21 -2.09 11.66
CA LYS A 207 4.51 -3.35 11.96
C LYS A 207 5.50 -4.46 12.35
N ILE A 208 6.56 -4.65 11.58
CA ILE A 208 7.62 -5.66 11.87
C ILE A 208 8.26 -5.39 13.24
N GLN A 209 8.59 -4.14 13.54
CA GLN A 209 9.17 -3.73 14.82
C GLN A 209 8.22 -3.99 15.99
N THR A 210 6.92 -3.74 15.83
CA THR A 210 5.91 -4.04 16.84
C THR A 210 5.84 -5.53 17.15
N TYR A 211 5.84 -6.41 16.14
CA TYR A 211 5.89 -7.85 16.36
C TYR A 211 7.16 -8.26 17.11
N LYS A 212 8.33 -7.74 16.73
CA LYS A 212 9.59 -7.99 17.45
C LYS A 212 9.49 -7.57 18.93
N ASN A 213 8.96 -6.39 19.21
CA ASN A 213 8.82 -5.88 20.58
C ASN A 213 7.85 -6.75 21.41
N LEU A 214 6.74 -7.19 20.82
CA LEU A 214 5.80 -8.11 21.44
C LEU A 214 6.44 -9.46 21.77
N ASN A 215 7.21 -10.02 20.83
CA ASN A 215 7.94 -11.27 21.02
C ASN A 215 8.98 -11.14 22.14
N ALA A 216 9.73 -10.04 22.17
CA ALA A 216 10.69 -9.75 23.24
C ALA A 216 10.00 -9.67 24.60
N LYS A 217 8.88 -8.95 24.70
CA LYS A 217 8.10 -8.82 25.94
C LYS A 217 7.57 -10.18 26.43
N LEU A 218 7.02 -10.99 25.52
CA LEU A 218 6.56 -12.34 25.84
C LEU A 218 7.71 -13.22 26.35
N CYS A 219 8.87 -13.17 25.69
CA CYS A 219 10.03 -13.96 26.10
C CYS A 219 10.60 -13.52 27.46
N LEU A 220 10.56 -12.23 27.78
CA LEU A 220 10.93 -11.72 29.11
C LEU A 220 9.98 -12.22 30.20
N GLU A 221 8.68 -12.18 29.95
CA GLU A 221 7.66 -12.70 30.88
C GLU A 221 7.83 -14.21 31.08
N LEU A 222 7.96 -14.98 30.00
CA LEU A 222 8.21 -16.42 30.06
C LEU A 222 9.50 -16.78 30.80
N SER A 223 10.59 -16.04 30.56
CA SER A 223 11.85 -16.23 31.27
C SER A 223 11.73 -15.90 32.77
N SER A 224 10.92 -14.91 33.12
CA SER A 224 10.67 -14.52 34.51
C SER A 224 9.88 -15.60 35.26
N ILE A 225 8.92 -16.22 34.57
CA ILE A 225 8.16 -17.37 35.08
C ILE A 225 9.09 -18.58 35.25
N GLN A 226 9.92 -18.89 34.25
CA GLN A 226 10.89 -19.98 34.32
C GLN A 226 11.86 -19.81 35.51
N ALA A 227 12.30 -18.59 35.77
CA ALA A 227 13.20 -18.27 36.87
C ALA A 227 12.52 -18.32 38.26
N GLY A 228 11.24 -18.67 38.34
CA GLY A 228 10.47 -18.71 39.59
C GLY A 228 10.25 -17.33 40.24
N ARG A 229 10.59 -16.24 39.53
CA ARG A 229 10.52 -14.87 40.05
C ARG A 229 9.11 -14.30 40.05
N VAL A 230 8.22 -14.85 39.23
CA VAL A 230 6.86 -14.34 39.02
C VAL A 230 5.88 -15.51 38.94
N LEU A 231 5.46 -16.04 40.10
CA LEU A 231 4.17 -16.72 40.20
C LEU A 231 3.09 -15.62 40.25
N LYS A 232 2.84 -14.96 39.11
CA LYS A 232 1.68 -14.07 38.96
C LYS A 232 0.44 -14.91 39.33
N LYS A 233 -0.49 -14.35 40.11
CA LYS A 233 -1.82 -14.94 40.24
C LYS A 233 -2.32 -15.17 38.83
N GLU A 234 -2.72 -16.40 38.49
CA GLU A 234 -3.03 -16.83 37.13
C GLU A 234 -4.00 -15.87 36.39
N LYS A 235 -4.89 -15.22 37.16
CA LYS A 235 -5.79 -14.17 36.69
C LYS A 235 -5.09 -12.95 36.08
N ASP A 236 -4.02 -12.45 36.71
CA ASP A 236 -3.27 -11.26 36.26
C ASP A 236 -2.46 -11.58 35.00
N PHE A 237 -1.91 -12.80 34.93
CA PHE A 237 -1.21 -13.29 33.74
C PHE A 237 -2.18 -13.50 32.57
N THR A 238 -3.36 -14.06 32.82
CA THR A 238 -4.40 -14.24 31.80
C THR A 238 -4.89 -12.90 31.24
N GLN A 239 -5.06 -11.87 32.09
CA GLN A 239 -5.41 -10.52 31.63
C GLN A 239 -4.31 -9.92 30.75
N TYR A 240 -3.05 -10.09 31.12
CA TYR A 240 -1.92 -9.71 30.28
C TYR A 240 -1.98 -10.39 28.91
N LEU A 241 -2.18 -11.71 28.87
CA LEU A 241 -2.29 -12.46 27.61
C LEU A 241 -3.47 -11.97 26.75
N GLN A 242 -4.62 -11.69 27.36
CA GLN A 242 -5.77 -11.12 26.66
C GLN A 242 -5.47 -9.73 26.06
N ALA A 243 -4.76 -8.88 26.80
CA ALA A 243 -4.32 -7.58 26.29
C ALA A 243 -3.35 -7.74 25.10
N THR A 244 -2.38 -8.65 25.19
CA THR A 244 -1.45 -8.98 24.10
C THR A 244 -2.18 -9.52 22.86
N ILE A 245 -3.18 -10.40 23.04
CA ILE A 245 -4.01 -10.89 21.94
C ILE A 245 -4.81 -9.75 21.29
N LYS A 246 -5.37 -8.84 22.09
CA LYS A 246 -6.12 -7.69 21.57
C LYS A 246 -5.21 -6.75 20.75
N GLU A 247 -4.01 -6.51 21.26
CA GLU A 247 -2.98 -5.72 20.58
C GLU A 247 -2.60 -6.38 19.23
N LEU A 248 -2.30 -7.68 19.23
CA LEU A 248 -2.05 -8.45 17.99
C LEU A 248 -3.22 -8.36 16.99
N ASN A 249 -4.45 -8.56 17.47
CA ASN A 249 -5.63 -8.53 16.62
C ASN A 249 -5.85 -7.15 15.96
N ALA A 250 -5.44 -6.05 16.59
CA ALA A 250 -5.51 -4.73 15.97
C ALA A 250 -4.58 -4.62 14.75
N TYR A 251 -3.42 -5.27 14.81
CA TYR A 251 -2.42 -5.21 13.74
C TYR A 251 -2.66 -6.20 12.60
N THR A 252 -3.36 -7.31 12.87
CA THR A 252 -3.74 -8.30 11.84
C THR A 252 -5.04 -7.95 11.11
N ASN A 253 -5.92 -7.13 11.69
CA ASN A 253 -7.22 -6.78 11.12
C ASN A 253 -7.29 -5.39 10.46
N ASP A 254 -6.15 -4.71 10.29
CA ASP A 254 -6.11 -3.45 9.53
C ASP A 254 -6.22 -3.77 8.02
N PRO A 255 -7.25 -3.27 7.31
CA PRO A 255 -7.54 -3.57 5.90
C PRO A 255 -6.51 -3.03 4.90
#